data_AF-A0A0F9KLU9-F1
#
_entry.id   AF-A0A0F9KLU9-F1
#
_cell.length_a   1.000
_cell.length_b   1.000
_cell.length_c   1.000
_cell.angle_alpha   90.00
_cell.angle_beta   90.00
_cell.angle_gamma   90.00
#
_symmetry.space_group_name_H-M   'P 1'
#
loop_
_entity.id
_entity.type
_entity.pdbx_description
1 polymer ?
#
loop_
_entity_poly.entity_id
_entity_poly.type
_entity_poly.pdbx_seq_one_letter_code
_entity_poly.pdbx_strand_id
1 'polypeptide(L)'
;MQEDILQAIQDERDRQDAKWGSQRHLSSKMWLTILMEEVGEVANSILEGDSVNYPTELVQVAAVAVAALENYYSQSDAILPTHDSWPEDAGYVRRDSSDDSSYLPIGGGSPEAIKYLQERAED
;
A
#
# COMPACT_ATOMS: atom_id res chain seq x y z
N MET A 1 -16.80 3.19 -8.25
CA MET A 1 -15.56 3.86 -8.72
C MET A 1 -14.38 3.57 -7.80
N GLN A 2 -14.37 4.05 -6.55
CA GLN A 2 -13.27 3.73 -5.63
C GLN A 2 -13.17 2.23 -5.34
N GLU A 3 -14.31 1.58 -5.07
CA GLU A 3 -14.40 0.13 -4.88
C GLU A 3 -13.86 -0.63 -6.10
N ASP A 4 -14.24 -0.22 -7.32
CA ASP A 4 -13.77 -0.85 -8.56
C ASP A 4 -12.25 -0.73 -8.73
N ILE A 5 -11.65 0.41 -8.33
CA ILE A 5 -10.20 0.61 -8.37
C ILE A 5 -9.50 -0.31 -7.36
N LEU A 6 -10.02 -0.41 -6.14
CA LEU A 6 -9.47 -1.31 -5.14
C LEU A 6 -9.58 -2.78 -5.58
N GLN A 7 -10.69 -3.15 -6.22
CA GLN A 7 -10.86 -4.46 -6.81
C GLN A 7 -9.84 -4.72 -7.93
N ALA A 8 -9.58 -3.76 -8.81
CA ALA A 8 -8.57 -3.90 -9.87
C ALA A 8 -7.16 -4.12 -9.30
N ILE A 9 -6.83 -3.47 -8.17
CA ILE A 9 -5.56 -3.70 -7.45
C ILE A 9 -5.51 -5.12 -6.88
N GLN A 10 -6.60 -5.60 -6.29
CA GLN A 10 -6.69 -6.96 -5.78
C GLN A 10 -6.55 -8.00 -6.91
N ASP A 11 -7.23 -7.81 -8.03
CA ASP A 11 -7.16 -8.72 -9.18
C ASP A 11 -5.74 -8.78 -9.75
N GLU A 12 -5.05 -7.64 -9.81
CA GLU A 12 -3.65 -7.57 -10.21
C GLU A 12 -2.72 -8.25 -9.20
N ARG A 13 -2.98 -8.11 -7.89
CA ARG A 13 -2.24 -8.85 -6.86
C ARG A 13 -2.37 -10.36 -7.04
N ASP A 14 -3.58 -10.84 -7.25
CA ASP A 14 -3.87 -12.26 -7.48
C ASP A 14 -3.15 -12.77 -8.74
N ARG A 15 -3.14 -11.97 -9.82
CA ARG A 15 -2.40 -12.29 -11.05
C ARG A 15 -0.90 -12.39 -10.80
N GLN A 16 -0.30 -11.46 -10.06
CA GLN A 16 1.12 -11.49 -9.71
C GLN A 16 1.47 -12.69 -8.84
N ASP A 17 0.60 -13.05 -7.89
CA ASP A 17 0.78 -14.23 -7.04
C ASP A 17 0.67 -15.52 -7.83
N ALA A 18 -0.24 -15.60 -8.80
CA ALA A 18 -0.33 -16.73 -9.71
C ALA A 18 0.92 -16.85 -10.61
N LYS A 19 1.47 -15.72 -11.07
CA LYS A 19 2.63 -15.68 -11.98
C LYS A 19 3.96 -15.97 -11.27
N TRP A 20 4.14 -15.44 -10.07
CA TRP A 20 5.44 -15.41 -9.38
C TRP A 20 5.46 -16.13 -8.03
N GLY A 21 4.30 -16.63 -7.58
CA GLY A 21 4.10 -17.20 -6.25
C GLY A 21 3.76 -16.13 -5.20
N SER A 22 2.97 -16.53 -4.20
CA SER A 22 2.55 -15.67 -3.08
C SER A 22 3.61 -15.55 -1.98
N GLN A 23 4.48 -16.54 -1.83
CA GLN A 23 5.55 -16.54 -0.81
C GLN A 23 6.86 -15.97 -1.37
N ARG A 24 6.87 -14.67 -1.60
CA ARG A 24 8.07 -13.94 -2.02
C ARG A 24 8.75 -13.39 -0.77
N HIS A 25 9.97 -13.84 -0.46
CA HIS A 25 10.83 -13.26 0.58
C HIS A 25 11.93 -12.42 -0.06
N LEU A 26 11.56 -11.24 -0.56
CA LEU A 26 12.50 -10.34 -1.22
C LEU A 26 12.98 -9.25 -0.24
N SER A 27 14.20 -8.79 -0.45
CA SER A 27 14.71 -7.63 0.30
C SER A 27 13.97 -6.34 -0.08
N SER A 28 13.90 -5.37 0.83
CA SER A 28 13.32 -4.04 0.55
C SER A 28 13.95 -3.36 -0.66
N LYS A 29 15.25 -3.60 -0.91
CA LYS A 29 15.95 -3.10 -2.10
C LYS A 29 15.37 -3.68 -3.38
N MET A 30 15.09 -4.97 -3.40
CA MET A 30 14.49 -5.64 -4.56
C MET A 30 13.05 -5.17 -4.79
N TRP A 31 12.26 -5.02 -3.72
CA TRP A 31 10.91 -4.46 -3.83
C TRP A 31 10.92 -3.03 -4.39
N LEU A 32 11.85 -2.18 -3.93
CA LEU A 32 12.02 -0.84 -4.50
C LEU A 32 12.39 -0.90 -5.98
N THR A 33 13.25 -1.84 -6.39
CA THR A 33 13.57 -2.02 -7.81
C THR A 33 12.34 -2.36 -8.65
N ILE A 34 11.52 -3.32 -8.20
CA ILE A 34 10.29 -3.71 -8.91
C ILE A 34 9.29 -2.54 -8.94
N LEU A 35 9.10 -1.84 -7.81
CA LEU A 35 8.21 -0.68 -7.75
C LEU A 35 8.63 0.41 -8.75
N MET A 36 9.94 0.66 -8.87
CA MET A 36 10.46 1.64 -9.81
C MET A 36 10.35 1.21 -11.27
N GLU A 37 10.30 -0.09 -11.55
CA GLU A 37 10.00 -0.63 -12.89
C GLU A 37 8.58 -0.24 -13.30
N GLU A 38 7.58 -0.53 -12.47
CA GLU A 38 6.17 -0.19 -12.74
C GLU A 38 5.96 1.34 -12.87
N VAL A 39 6.63 2.14 -12.04
CA VAL A 39 6.60 3.61 -12.16
C VAL A 39 7.21 4.07 -13.49
N GLY A 40 8.25 3.38 -13.96
CA GLY A 40 8.85 3.60 -15.28
C GLY A 40 7.86 3.31 -16.41
N GLU A 41 7.06 2.26 -16.30
CA GLU A 41 6.02 1.91 -17.29
C GLU A 41 4.88 2.94 -17.33
N VAL A 42 4.48 3.48 -16.18
CA VAL A 42 3.55 4.63 -16.11
C VAL A 42 4.13 5.83 -16.86
N ALA A 43 5.39 6.18 -16.60
CA ALA A 43 6.05 7.30 -17.25
C ALA A 43 6.16 7.09 -18.77
N ASN A 44 6.49 5.87 -19.20
CA ASN A 44 6.55 5.50 -20.60
C ASN A 44 5.17 5.63 -21.29
N SER A 45 4.10 5.18 -20.64
CA SER A 45 2.73 5.32 -21.15
C SER A 45 2.35 6.78 -21.40
N ILE A 46 2.80 7.71 -20.54
CA ILE A 46 2.60 9.15 -20.75
C ILE A 46 3.38 9.65 -21.96
N LEU A 47 4.66 9.29 -22.07
CA LEU A 47 5.55 9.75 -23.14
C LEU A 47 5.08 9.27 -24.52
N GLU A 48 4.57 8.03 -24.60
CA GLU A 48 4.05 7.43 -25.82
C GLU A 48 2.58 7.81 -26.10
N GLY A 49 1.91 8.52 -25.19
CA GLY A 49 0.50 8.87 -25.31
C GLY A 49 -0.44 7.65 -25.22
N ASP A 50 0.00 6.57 -24.58
CA ASP A 50 -0.76 5.34 -24.38
C ASP A 50 -1.74 5.49 -23.21
N SER A 51 -2.86 6.16 -23.50
CA SER A 51 -3.95 6.35 -22.53
C SER A 51 -4.62 5.05 -22.09
N VAL A 52 -4.41 3.93 -22.80
CA VAL A 52 -5.02 2.63 -22.50
C VAL A 52 -4.19 1.89 -21.46
N ASN A 53 -2.85 1.89 -21.59
CA ASN A 53 -1.98 1.23 -20.62
C ASN A 53 -1.75 2.07 -19.36
N TYR A 54 -1.79 3.40 -19.45
CA TYR A 54 -1.61 4.27 -18.29
C TYR A 54 -2.37 3.84 -17.00
N PRO A 55 -3.70 3.58 -17.04
CA PRO A 55 -4.42 3.13 -15.85
C PRO A 55 -4.00 1.72 -15.41
N THR A 56 -3.64 0.83 -16.34
CA THR A 56 -3.12 -0.50 -16.03
C THR A 56 -1.82 -0.41 -15.26
N GLU A 57 -0.87 0.41 -15.72
CA GLU A 57 0.43 0.56 -15.04
C GLU A 57 0.29 1.19 -13.64
N LEU A 58 -0.65 2.12 -13.46
CA LEU A 58 -0.95 2.64 -12.12
C LEU A 58 -1.50 1.58 -11.16
N VAL A 59 -2.33 0.67 -11.67
CA VAL A 59 -2.81 -0.48 -10.88
C VAL A 59 -1.64 -1.41 -10.54
N GLN A 60 -0.72 -1.66 -11.47
CA GLN A 60 0.49 -2.47 -11.20
C GLN A 60 1.38 -1.83 -10.14
N VAL A 61 1.62 -0.51 -10.19
CA VAL A 61 2.35 0.25 -9.15
C VAL A 61 1.71 0.04 -7.77
N ALA A 62 0.40 0.21 -7.67
CA ALA A 62 -0.32 0.05 -6.42
C ALA A 62 -0.26 -1.40 -5.90
N ALA A 63 -0.40 -2.38 -6.79
CA ALA A 63 -0.28 -3.79 -6.45
C ALA A 63 1.14 -4.13 -5.94
N VAL A 64 2.20 -3.63 -6.58
CA VAL A 64 3.58 -3.87 -6.11
C VAL A 64 3.81 -3.24 -4.73
N ALA A 65 3.28 -2.04 -4.47
CA ALA A 65 3.37 -1.40 -3.16
C ALA A 65 2.68 -2.23 -2.06
N VAL A 66 1.49 -2.77 -2.34
CA VAL A 66 0.78 -3.67 -1.43
C VAL A 66 1.59 -4.94 -1.18
N ALA A 67 2.10 -5.59 -2.23
CA ALA A 67 2.93 -6.80 -2.12
C ALA A 67 4.18 -6.58 -1.27
N ALA A 68 4.84 -5.42 -1.41
CA ALA A 68 6.01 -5.06 -0.63
C ALA A 68 5.67 -4.87 0.86
N LEU A 69 4.53 -4.26 1.18
CA LEU A 69 4.05 -4.12 2.56
C LEU A 69 3.68 -5.47 3.17
N GLU A 70 2.95 -6.32 2.44
CA GLU A 70 2.64 -7.70 2.84
C GLU A 70 3.92 -8.48 3.17
N ASN A 71 4.94 -8.36 2.32
CA ASN A 71 6.22 -9.00 2.55
C ASN A 71 6.97 -8.43 3.78
N TYR A 72 6.89 -7.13 4.03
CA TYR A 72 7.53 -6.50 5.19
C TYR A 72 6.85 -6.93 6.50
N TYR A 73 5.52 -6.90 6.55
CA TYR A 73 4.75 -7.27 7.73
C TYR A 73 4.68 -8.79 7.97
N SER A 74 4.83 -9.62 6.95
CA SER A 74 4.95 -11.08 7.15
C SER A 74 6.30 -11.51 7.73
N GLN A 75 7.34 -10.68 7.59
CA GLN A 75 8.69 -10.95 8.10
C GLN A 75 8.95 -10.31 9.47
N SER A 76 8.18 -9.31 9.85
CA SER A 76 8.24 -8.68 11.17
C SER A 76 7.13 -9.26 12.03
N ASP A 77 7.36 -9.48 13.33
CA ASP A 77 6.27 -9.78 14.29
C ASP A 77 5.30 -8.57 14.45
N ALA A 78 5.44 -7.54 13.60
CA ALA A 78 4.62 -6.35 13.56
C ALA A 78 3.28 -6.68 12.90
N ILE A 79 2.27 -6.90 13.74
CA ILE A 79 0.87 -6.90 13.34
C ILE A 79 0.58 -5.49 12.78
N LEU A 80 0.06 -5.41 11.54
CA LEU A 80 -0.57 -4.18 11.05
C LEU A 80 -1.57 -3.72 12.11
N PRO A 81 -1.35 -2.59 12.79
CA PRO A 81 -2.22 -2.20 13.88
C PRO A 81 -3.62 -1.94 13.31
N THR A 82 -4.52 -2.86 13.62
CA THR A 82 -5.94 -2.74 13.33
C THR A 82 -6.50 -1.52 14.07
N HIS A 83 -7.60 -0.97 13.57
CA HIS A 83 -8.27 0.16 14.18
C HIS A 83 -8.38 0.07 15.71
N ASP A 84 -8.63 -1.12 16.26
CA ASP A 84 -8.87 -1.35 17.69
C ASP A 84 -7.59 -1.51 18.54
N SER A 85 -6.42 -1.57 17.90
CA SER A 85 -5.12 -1.71 18.56
C SER A 85 -4.34 -0.39 18.68
N TRP A 86 -4.92 0.71 18.18
CA TRP A 86 -4.37 2.05 18.32
C TRP A 86 -4.84 2.68 19.65
N PRO A 87 -3.94 3.31 20.42
CA PRO A 87 -4.33 4.07 21.61
C PRO A 87 -5.37 5.15 21.26
N GLU A 88 -6.44 5.30 22.05
CA GLU A 88 -7.49 6.32 21.81
C GLU A 88 -6.93 7.75 21.76
N ASP A 89 -5.74 7.97 22.35
CA ASP A 89 -5.00 9.23 22.37
C ASP A 89 -4.07 9.43 21.16
N ALA A 90 -3.98 8.48 20.22
CA ALA A 90 -3.14 8.57 19.02
C ALA A 90 -3.64 9.57 17.96
N GLY A 91 -4.64 10.39 18.27
CA GLY A 91 -5.06 11.51 17.42
C GLY A 91 -5.83 11.08 16.17
N TYR A 92 -7.06 10.61 16.35
CA TYR A 92 -7.99 10.47 15.22
C TYR A 92 -8.46 11.83 14.73
N VAL A 93 -8.19 12.18 13.46
CA VAL A 93 -8.86 13.31 12.81
C VAL A 93 -10.26 12.86 12.41
N ARG A 94 -11.29 13.37 13.09
CA ARG A 94 -12.69 13.21 12.66
C ARG A 94 -12.83 13.76 11.23
N ARG A 95 -13.33 12.94 10.31
CA ARG A 95 -13.85 13.44 9.04
C ARG A 95 -15.16 14.14 9.35
N ASP A 96 -15.22 15.46 9.17
CA ASP A 96 -16.48 16.21 9.25
C ASP A 96 -17.35 15.82 8.05
N SER A 97 -18.11 14.73 8.17
CA SER A 97 -19.31 14.49 7.36
C SER A 97 -20.22 13.52 8.08
N SER A 98 -21.48 13.90 8.21
CA SER A 98 -22.52 13.37 9.09
C SER A 98 -23.06 11.98 8.74
N ASP A 99 -22.27 11.10 8.12
CA ASP A 99 -22.67 9.71 7.92
C ASP A 99 -21.43 8.82 7.73
N ASP A 100 -21.49 7.65 8.34
CA ASP A 100 -20.54 6.53 8.35
C ASP A 100 -19.39 6.53 9.38
N SER A 101 -19.40 5.47 10.20
CA SER A 101 -18.45 5.13 11.26
C SER A 101 -17.17 4.53 10.67
N SER A 102 -16.60 5.17 9.65
CA SER A 102 -15.36 4.73 9.03
C SER A 102 -14.18 5.53 9.59
N TYR A 103 -13.51 4.97 10.60
CA TYR A 103 -12.21 5.46 11.02
C TYR A 103 -11.16 5.02 9.98
N LEU A 104 -10.45 5.98 9.39
CA LEU A 104 -9.35 5.66 8.47
C LEU A 104 -8.09 5.36 9.30
N PRO A 105 -7.40 4.23 9.06
CA PRO A 105 -6.12 3.95 9.72
C PRO A 105 -5.09 5.03 9.35
N ILE A 106 -4.12 5.25 10.24
CA ILE A 106 -3.04 6.23 10.06
C ILE A 106 -2.01 5.71 9.03
N GLY A 107 -2.46 5.44 7.81
CA GLY A 107 -1.62 5.06 6.67
C GLY A 107 -1.08 6.26 5.88
N GLY A 108 -1.19 7.47 6.42
CA GLY A 108 -0.98 8.72 5.68
C GLY A 108 0.25 9.53 6.07
N GLY A 109 1.26 8.95 6.74
CA GLY A 109 2.46 9.69 7.13
C GLY A 109 2.19 10.86 8.09
N SER A 110 1.16 10.75 8.95
CA SER A 110 0.93 11.77 9.97
C SER A 110 2.11 11.81 10.95
N PRO A 111 2.46 12.98 11.51
CA PRO A 111 3.53 13.09 12.51
C PRO A 111 3.37 12.11 13.68
N GLU A 112 2.12 11.82 14.06
CA GLU A 112 1.75 10.91 15.15
C GLU A 112 2.03 9.44 14.79
N ALA A 113 1.67 9.00 13.58
CA ALA A 113 2.03 7.66 13.10
C ALA A 113 3.54 7.48 12.95
N ILE A 114 4.25 8.49 12.44
CA ILE A 114 5.71 8.44 12.31
C ILE A 114 6.36 8.30 13.69
N LYS A 115 5.91 9.09 14.66
CA LYS A 115 6.41 9.04 16.03
C LYS A 115 6.17 7.68 16.68
N TYR A 116 4.97 7.13 16.57
CA TYR A 116 4.64 5.81 17.11
C TYR A 116 5.50 4.69 16.51
N LEU A 117 5.71 4.70 15.19
CA LEU A 117 6.57 3.72 14.52
C LEU A 117 8.05 3.86 14.91
N GLN A 118 8.52 5.08 15.15
CA GLN A 118 9.89 5.35 15.60
C GLN A 118 10.13 4.84 17.03
N GLU A 119 9.21 5.13 17.96
CA GLU A 119 9.32 4.68 19.36
C GLU A 119 9.36 3.15 19.46
N ARG A 120 8.63 2.44 18.60
CA ARG A 120 8.56 0.97 18.61
C ARG A 120 9.75 0.29 17.92
N ALA A 121 10.52 1.00 17.11
CA ALA A 121 11.72 0.49 16.46
C ALA A 121 12.97 0.59 17.36
N GLU A 122 12.88 1.30 18.48
CA GLU A 122 13.96 1.52 19.45
C GLU A 122 13.94 0.53 20.64
N ASP A 123 12.87 -0.26 20.79
CA ASP A 123 12.69 -1.34 21.79
C ASP A 123 13.12 -2.72 21.26
#